data_AF-M7A2K7-F1
#
_entry.id   AF-M7A2K7-F1
#
_cell.length_a   1.000
_cell.length_b   1.000
_cell.length_c   1.000
_cell.angle_alpha   90.00
_cell.angle_beta   90.00
_cell.angle_gamma   90.00
#
_symmetry.space_group_name_H-M   'P 1'
#
loop_
_entity.id
_entity.type
_entity.pdbx_description
1 polymer ?
#
loop_
_entity_poly.entity_id
_entity_poly.type
_entity_poly.pdbx_seq_one_letter_code
_entity_poly.pdbx_strand_id
1 'polypeptide(L)'
;MGSLVWFIFLTTICNSFVNSYMEVEIDKKENAESILRWISQKTLKKSVITLSGIGTILNLIWFWKNQWVILPEFFYLSIGYLIPVNILFFESFFQKRQLYRILGEGYFILACIPVIFRKLYPI
;
A
#
# COMPACT_ATOMS: atom_id res chain seq x y z
N MET A 1 2.89 15.28 12.45
CA MET A 1 3.62 14.98 11.19
C MET A 1 4.42 13.67 11.24
N GLY A 2 5.29 13.44 12.23
CA GLY A 2 6.21 12.30 12.24
C GLY A 2 5.57 10.90 12.07
N SER A 3 4.49 10.59 12.79
CA SER A 3 3.84 9.28 12.71
C SER A 3 3.15 9.01 11.37
N LEU A 4 2.53 10.02 10.76
CA LEU A 4 1.85 9.89 9.46
C LEU A 4 2.83 9.52 8.34
N VAL A 5 4.02 10.12 8.33
CA VAL A 5 5.06 9.83 7.34
C VAL A 5 5.49 8.35 7.42
N TRP A 6 5.63 7.80 8.62
CA TRP A 6 5.95 6.38 8.81
C TRP A 6 4.86 5.46 8.29
N PHE A 7 3.58 5.80 8.50
CA PHE A 7 2.47 5.03 7.95
C PHE A 7 2.41 5.09 6.42
N ILE A 8 2.61 6.28 5.85
CA ILE A 8 2.67 6.44 4.40
C ILE A 8 3.83 5.60 3.85
N PHE A 9 5.01 5.67 4.46
CA PHE A 9 6.16 4.86 4.06
C PHE A 9 5.87 3.35 4.09
N LEU A 10 5.16 2.88 5.13
CA LEU A 10 4.75 1.47 5.22
C LEU A 10 3.78 1.08 4.11
N THR A 11 2.76 1.92 3.82
CA THR A 11 1.88 1.70 2.65
C THR A 11 2.69 1.69 1.35
N THR A 12 3.74 2.52 1.25
CA THR A 12 4.61 2.56 0.07
C THR A 12 5.36 1.25 -0.14
N ILE A 13 5.93 0.71 0.94
CA ILE A 13 6.63 -0.58 0.91
C ILE A 13 5.66 -1.70 0.51
N CYS A 14 4.46 -1.75 1.11
CA CYS A 14 3.46 -2.75 0.76
C CYS A 14 3.13 -2.72 -0.74
N ASN A 15 2.92 -1.52 -1.31
CA ASN A 15 2.61 -1.41 -2.72
C ASN A 15 3.80 -1.81 -3.63
N SER A 16 5.01 -1.40 -3.26
CA SER A 16 6.23 -1.79 -3.99
C SER A 16 6.41 -3.32 -4.03
N PHE A 17 6.12 -4.00 -2.91
CA PHE A 17 6.21 -5.46 -2.83
C PHE A 17 5.14 -6.15 -3.67
N VAL A 18 3.92 -5.60 -3.73
CA VAL A 18 2.87 -6.09 -4.63
C VAL A 18 3.23 -5.87 -6.09
N ASN A 19 3.73 -4.70 -6.46
CA ASN A 19 4.19 -4.46 -7.83
C ASN A 19 5.25 -5.47 -8.23
N SER A 20 6.30 -5.62 -7.42
CA SER A 20 7.34 -6.63 -7.68
C SER A 20 6.81 -8.07 -7.70
N TYR A 21 5.72 -8.38 -7.00
CA TYR A 21 5.08 -9.69 -7.08
C TYR A 21 4.32 -9.89 -8.40
N MET A 22 3.55 -8.88 -8.81
CA MET A 22 2.66 -8.93 -9.99
C MET A 22 3.42 -8.76 -11.32
N GLU A 23 4.54 -8.03 -11.31
CA GLU A 23 5.32 -7.68 -12.50
C GLU A 23 6.43 -8.69 -12.84
N VAL A 24 6.65 -9.74 -12.03
CA VAL A 24 7.72 -10.75 -12.25
C VAL A 24 7.82 -11.26 -13.69
N GLU A 25 6.69 -11.56 -14.34
CA GLU A 25 6.69 -12.07 -15.72
C GLU A 25 7.04 -10.97 -16.74
N ILE A 26 6.63 -9.73 -16.47
CA ILE A 26 6.90 -8.55 -17.31
C ILE A 26 8.36 -8.15 -17.17
N ASP A 27 8.87 -8.04 -15.94
CA ASP A 27 10.25 -7.69 -15.63
C ASP A 27 11.24 -8.68 -16.25
N LYS A 28 10.91 -9.98 -16.21
CA LYS A 28 11.71 -11.03 -16.87
C LYS A 28 11.73 -10.87 -18.39
N LYS A 29 10.64 -10.42 -19.00
CA LYS A 29 10.53 -10.21 -20.45
C LYS A 29 11.26 -8.93 -20.89
N GLU A 30 11.23 -7.89 -20.05
CA GLU A 30 11.82 -6.58 -20.33
C GLU A 30 13.26 -6.44 -19.82
N ASN A 31 13.84 -7.49 -19.21
CA ASN A 31 15.14 -7.45 -18.55
C ASN A 31 15.25 -6.34 -17.48
N ALA A 32 14.12 -5.96 -16.87
CA ALA A 32 14.09 -5.00 -15.79
C ALA A 32 14.69 -5.63 -14.52
N GLU A 33 15.55 -4.87 -13.82
CA GLU A 33 16.12 -5.27 -12.54
C GLU A 33 15.31 -4.68 -11.38
N SER A 34 14.55 -5.54 -10.68
CA SER A 34 14.00 -5.22 -9.37
C SER A 34 14.93 -5.71 -8.26
N ILE A 35 15.20 -4.88 -7.26
CA ILE A 35 15.93 -5.27 -6.03
C ILE A 35 15.23 -6.44 -5.34
N LEU A 36 13.90 -6.56 -5.48
CA LEU A 36 13.09 -7.61 -4.89
C LEU A 36 13.09 -8.92 -5.70
N ARG A 37 13.74 -8.96 -6.86
CA ARG A 37 13.84 -10.15 -7.74
C ARG A 37 14.52 -11.35 -7.05
N TRP A 38 15.37 -11.09 -6.07
CA TRP A 38 16.07 -12.11 -5.28
C TRP A 38 15.17 -12.78 -4.23
N ILE A 39 13.99 -12.19 -3.95
CA ILE A 39 13.04 -12.71 -2.96
C ILE A 39 12.02 -13.60 -3.68
N SER A 40 11.75 -14.78 -3.13
CA SER A 40 10.75 -15.68 -3.72
C SER A 40 9.35 -15.04 -3.71
N GLN A 41 8.54 -15.31 -4.74
CA GLN A 41 7.16 -14.84 -4.82
C GLN A 41 6.33 -15.24 -3.58
N LYS A 42 6.52 -16.46 -3.06
CA LYS A 42 5.86 -16.92 -1.84
C LYS A 42 6.23 -16.08 -0.62
N THR A 43 7.50 -15.66 -0.53
CA THR A 43 7.97 -14.77 0.54
C THR A 43 7.41 -13.36 0.35
N LEU A 44 7.43 -12.80 -0.87
CA LEU A 44 6.84 -11.49 -1.16
C LEU A 44 5.36 -11.42 -0.77
N LYS A 45 4.56 -12.41 -1.20
CA LYS A 45 3.13 -12.51 -0.86
C LYS A 45 2.91 -12.51 0.65
N LYS A 46 3.65 -13.34 1.39
CA LYS A 46 3.59 -13.36 2.86
C LYS A 46 3.99 -12.02 3.48
N SER A 47 5.07 -11.41 3.00
CA SER A 47 5.55 -10.12 3.49
C SER A 47 4.52 -9.02 3.32
N VAL A 48 3.86 -8.94 2.15
CA VAL A 48 2.78 -7.95 1.94
C VAL A 48 1.63 -8.16 2.92
N ILE A 49 1.17 -9.41 3.11
CA ILE A 49 0.08 -9.71 4.02
C ILE A 49 0.46 -9.33 5.46
N THR A 50 1.66 -9.71 5.90
CA THR A 50 2.17 -9.38 7.23
C THR A 50 2.32 -7.88 7.44
N LEU A 51 2.94 -7.16 6.49
CA LEU A 51 3.14 -5.71 6.59
C LEU A 51 1.80 -4.96 6.56
N SER A 52 0.85 -5.39 5.74
CA SER A 52 -0.48 -4.80 5.68
C SER A 52 -1.27 -5.05 6.98
N GLY A 53 -1.13 -6.24 7.57
CA GLY A 53 -1.69 -6.55 8.88
C GLY A 53 -1.11 -5.67 10.00
N ILE A 54 0.23 -5.57 10.06
CA ILE A 54 0.92 -4.69 11.01
C ILE A 54 0.49 -3.23 10.83
N GLY A 55 0.48 -2.75 9.59
CA GLY A 55 0.06 -1.39 9.25
C GLY A 55 -1.37 -1.09 9.66
N THR A 56 -2.29 -2.03 9.43
CA THR A 56 -3.70 -1.90 9.84
C THR A 56 -3.85 -1.82 11.36
N ILE A 57 -3.17 -2.70 12.11
CA ILE A 57 -3.22 -2.69 13.59
C ILE A 57 -2.64 -1.38 14.13
N LEU A 58 -1.49 -0.95 13.62
CA LEU A 58 -0.87 0.30 14.06
C LEU A 58 -1.73 1.52 13.69
N ASN A 59 -2.39 1.52 12.52
CA ASN A 59 -3.31 2.58 12.11
C ASN A 59 -4.53 2.66 13.05
N LEU A 60 -5.09 1.52 13.46
CA LEU A 60 -6.18 1.47 14.45
C LEU A 60 -5.75 2.01 15.82
N ILE A 61 -4.57 1.63 16.29
CA ILE A 61 -4.00 2.16 17.55
C ILE A 61 -3.81 3.68 17.45
N TRP A 62 -3.30 4.16 16.32
CA TRP A 62 -3.09 5.59 16.10
C TRP A 62 -4.43 6.34 16.06
N PHE A 63 -5.43 5.81 15.37
CA PHE A 63 -6.78 6.35 15.32
C PHE A 63 -7.42 6.48 16.70
N TRP A 64 -7.32 5.43 17.52
CA TRP A 64 -7.82 5.44 18.90
C TRP A 64 -7.14 6.50 19.75
N LYS A 65 -5.79 6.60 19.66
CA LYS A 65 -5.01 7.58 20.44
C LYS A 65 -5.33 9.03 20.08
N ASN A 66 -5.72 9.31 18.84
CA ASN A 66 -6.03 10.67 18.37
C ASN A 66 -7.53 10.99 18.46
N GLN A 67 -8.31 10.22 19.22
CA GLN A 67 -9.73 10.50 19.48
C GLN A 67 -10.52 10.84 18.20
N TRP A 68 -10.34 10.07 17.13
CA TRP A 68 -11.09 10.22 15.87
C TRP A 68 -10.78 11.49 15.05
N VAL A 69 -9.90 12.37 15.53
CA VAL A 69 -9.53 13.64 14.85
C VAL A 69 -8.88 13.40 13.47
N ILE A 70 -8.22 12.25 13.30
CA ILE A 70 -7.46 11.87 12.10
C ILE A 70 -8.26 10.95 11.16
N LEU A 71 -9.58 11.12 11.12
CA LEU A 71 -10.48 10.30 10.31
C LEU A 71 -10.07 10.20 8.83
N PRO A 72 -9.70 11.31 8.15
CA PRO A 72 -9.27 11.24 6.74
C PRO A 72 -7.98 10.43 6.55
N GLU A 73 -6.97 10.62 7.41
CA GLU A 73 -5.73 9.85 7.36
C GLU A 73 -5.98 8.37 7.64
N PHE A 74 -6.83 8.06 8.61
CA PHE A 74 -7.19 6.68 8.95
C PHE A 74 -7.81 5.95 7.76
N PHE A 75 -8.77 6.57 7.06
CA PHE A 75 -9.39 5.96 5.88
C PHE A 75 -8.41 5.80 4.74
N TYR A 76 -7.62 6.83 4.44
CA TYR A 76 -6.57 6.74 3.43
C TYR A 76 -5.66 5.54 3.71
N LEU A 77 -5.03 5.51 4.89
CA LEU A 77 -4.10 4.44 5.27
C LEU A 77 -4.75 3.06 5.27
N SER A 78 -6.01 2.94 5.73
CA SER A 78 -6.74 1.67 5.72
C SER A 78 -6.91 1.14 4.29
N ILE A 79 -7.28 2.01 3.34
CA ILE A 79 -7.36 1.65 1.93
C ILE A 79 -5.99 1.22 1.41
N GLY A 80 -4.92 1.92 1.79
CA GLY A 80 -3.55 1.59 1.38
C GLY A 80 -3.01 0.25 1.86
N TYR A 81 -3.51 -0.26 2.99
CA TYR A 81 -3.20 -1.63 3.43
C TYR A 81 -4.17 -2.66 2.83
N LEU A 82 -5.41 -2.27 2.56
CA LEU A 82 -6.42 -3.15 1.95
C LEU A 82 -6.15 -3.44 0.48
N ILE A 83 -5.77 -2.45 -0.33
CA ILE A 83 -5.56 -2.61 -1.78
C ILE A 83 -4.49 -3.69 -2.07
N PRO A 84 -3.27 -3.64 -1.49
CA PRO A 84 -2.24 -4.65 -1.71
C PRO A 84 -2.72 -6.07 -1.40
N VAL A 85 -3.42 -6.26 -0.28
CA VAL A 85 -3.94 -7.58 0.14
C VAL A 85 -5.02 -8.08 -0.83
N ASN A 86 -5.93 -7.21 -1.25
CA ASN A 86 -6.96 -7.58 -2.21
C ASN A 86 -6.38 -7.93 -3.59
N ILE A 87 -5.38 -7.19 -4.07
CA ILE A 87 -4.68 -7.54 -5.32
C ILE A 87 -4.08 -8.95 -5.24
N LEU A 88 -3.46 -9.31 -4.11
CA LEU A 88 -2.90 -10.64 -3.90
C LEU A 88 -3.95 -11.75 -3.73
N PHE A 89 -5.12 -11.41 -3.18
CA PHE A 89 -6.23 -12.36 -3.03
C PHE A 89 -6.87 -12.66 -4.39
N PHE A 90 -7.00 -11.64 -5.24
CA PHE A 90 -7.52 -11.75 -6.60
C PHE A 90 -6.41 -11.81 -7.65
N GLU A 91 -5.26 -12.39 -7.31
CA GLU A 91 -4.05 -12.38 -8.17
C GLU A 91 -4.31 -12.97 -9.55
N SER A 92 -5.17 -13.98 -9.67
CA SER A 92 -5.54 -14.60 -10.94
C SER A 92 -6.30 -13.65 -11.89
N PHE A 93 -7.01 -12.67 -11.33
CA PHE A 93 -7.71 -11.63 -12.11
C PHE A 93 -6.76 -10.50 -12.52
N PHE A 94 -5.80 -10.17 -11.65
CA PHE A 94 -4.90 -9.03 -11.82
C PHE A 94 -3.60 -9.37 -12.56
N GLN A 95 -3.08 -10.60 -12.45
CA GLN A 95 -1.89 -11.02 -13.18
C GLN A 95 -2.17 -10.87 -14.68
N LYS A 96 -1.39 -10.00 -15.34
CA LYS A 96 -1.46 -9.63 -16.78
C LYS A 96 -2.43 -8.52 -17.16
N ARG A 97 -3.14 -7.89 -16.22
CA ARG A 97 -4.02 -6.74 -16.53
C ARG A 97 -3.42 -5.42 -16.04
N GLN A 98 -3.40 -4.40 -16.90
CA GLN A 98 -2.98 -3.04 -16.53
C GLN A 98 -3.80 -2.42 -15.40
N LEU A 99 -4.96 -3.01 -15.08
CA LEU A 99 -5.87 -2.62 -14.02
C LEU A 99 -5.22 -2.65 -12.62
N TYR A 100 -4.25 -3.54 -12.36
CA TYR A 100 -3.53 -3.49 -11.07
C TYR A 100 -2.59 -2.27 -10.99
N ARG A 101 -1.94 -1.84 -12.09
CA ARG A 101 -1.11 -0.62 -12.10
C ARG A 101 -1.96 0.59 -11.77
N ILE A 102 -3.16 0.68 -12.33
CA ILE A 102 -4.09 1.78 -12.02
C ILE A 102 -4.48 1.77 -10.54
N LEU A 103 -4.76 0.60 -9.95
CA LEU A 103 -5.14 0.49 -8.54
C LEU A 103 -3.97 0.74 -7.58
N GLY A 104 -2.78 0.19 -7.87
CA GLY A 104 -1.59 0.32 -7.03
C GLY A 104 -0.91 1.69 -7.16
N GLU A 105 -0.64 2.14 -8.38
CA GLU A 105 0.00 3.44 -8.64
C GLU A 105 -0.99 4.60 -8.40
N GLY A 106 -2.25 4.45 -8.84
CA GLY A 106 -3.28 5.49 -8.70
C GLY A 106 -3.68 5.74 -7.24
N TYR A 107 -3.55 4.74 -6.36
CA TYR A 107 -3.81 4.92 -4.93
C TYR A 107 -2.88 5.97 -4.29
N PHE A 108 -1.64 6.12 -4.74
CA PHE A 108 -0.75 7.16 -4.18
C PHE A 108 -1.16 8.58 -4.50
N ILE A 109 -1.89 8.81 -5.60
CA ILE A 109 -2.46 10.13 -5.90
C ILE A 109 -3.51 10.50 -4.84
N LEU A 110 -4.20 9.50 -4.28
CA LEU A 110 -5.16 9.70 -3.19
C LEU A 110 -4.47 10.11 -1.88
N ALA A 111 -3.13 9.99 -1.75
CA ALA A 111 -2.38 10.49 -0.60
C ALA A 111 -2.49 12.01 -0.42
N CYS A 112 -2.80 12.72 -1.50
CA CYS A 112 -3.03 14.16 -1.44
C CYS A 112 -4.32 14.51 -0.70
N ILE A 113 -5.31 13.61 -0.65
CA ILE A 113 -6.61 13.86 -0.02
C ILE A 113 -6.49 14.20 1.47
N PRO A 114 -5.86 13.37 2.33
CA PRO A 114 -5.71 13.70 3.75
C PRO A 114 -4.90 14.99 3.97
N VAL A 115 -3.90 15.27 3.13
CA VAL A 115 -3.08 16.49 3.22
C VAL A 115 -3.92 17.74 2.89
N ILE A 116 -4.70 17.69 1.81
CA ILE A 116 -5.61 18.78 1.42
C ILE A 116 -6.67 18.97 2.50
N PHE A 117 -7.22 17.88 3.05
CA PHE A 117 -8.26 17.95 4.07
C PHE A 117 -7.76 18.65 5.34
N ARG A 118 -6.56 18.33 5.83
CA ARG A 118 -5.90 19.03 6.95
C ARG A 118 -5.64 20.51 6.67
N LYS A 119 -5.32 20.86 5.43
CA LYS A 119 -5.08 22.25 5.04
C LYS A 119 -6.39 23.06 5.03
N LEU A 120 -7.49 22.44 4.63
CA LEU A 120 -8.82 23.06 4.59
C LEU A 120 -9.49 23.11 5.97
N TYR A 121 -9.26 22.08 6.79
CA TYR A 121 -9.82 21.95 8.14
C TYR A 121 -8.68 21.72 9.14
N PRO A 122 -7.96 22.78 9.54
CA PRO A 122 -6.97 22.68 10.61
C PRO A 122 -7.69 22.45 11.94
N ILE A 123 -7.53 21.23 12.47
CA ILE A 123 -7.99 20.83 13.81
C ILE A 123 -6.81 20.92 14.78
#